data_AF-A0A7C4YGP0-F1
#
_entry.id   AF-A0A7C4YGP0-F1
#
_cell.length_a   1.000
_cell.length_b   1.000
_cell.length_c   1.000
_cell.angle_alpha   90.00
_cell.angle_beta   90.00
_cell.angle_gamma   90.00
#
_symmetry.space_group_name_H-M   'P 1'
#
loop_
_entity.id
_entity.type
_entity.pdbx_description
1 polymer ?
#
loop_
_entity_poly.entity_id
_entity_poly.type
_entity_poly.pdbx_seq_one_letter_code
_entity_poly.pdbx_strand_id
1 'polypeptide(L)'
;MAKWLQSLACLLPERIANPRLFLLQQLPKDSVGVEIGVHLGDFSEQILKIVQPRQLHLIDPWHFEPAATYKKAWYGGKAEGGQAEMDDRHQSVLRRFAAPIARGQVQVHRGFSTDIGIHFADAYFD
;
A
#
# COMPACT_ATOMS: atom_id res chain seq x y z
N MET A 1 -11.13 18.99 50.05
CA MET A 1 -9.72 19.30 49.72
C MET A 1 -9.22 18.33 48.68
N ALA A 2 -8.84 18.89 47.53
CA ALA A 2 -8.28 18.36 46.29
C ALA A 2 -7.82 16.88 46.20
N LYS A 3 -8.39 16.16 45.22
CA LYS A 3 -7.70 15.14 44.42
C LYS A 3 -8.03 15.38 42.94
N TRP A 4 -7.49 16.46 42.38
CA TRP A 4 -7.53 16.76 40.94
C TRP A 4 -6.11 16.69 40.40
N LEU A 5 -5.58 15.48 40.21
CA LEU A 5 -4.32 15.24 39.48
C LEU A 5 -4.34 13.84 38.88
N GLN A 6 -5.25 13.62 37.93
CA GLN A 6 -5.20 12.51 36.96
C GLN A 6 -5.82 12.90 35.60
N SER A 7 -5.95 14.21 35.35
CA SER A 7 -6.17 14.76 34.01
C SER A 7 -4.80 15.09 33.43
N LEU A 8 -4.36 14.30 32.45
CA LEU A 8 -3.35 14.63 31.43
C LEU A 8 -3.08 13.46 30.46
N ALA A 9 -3.63 12.26 30.69
CA ALA A 9 -3.51 11.15 29.76
C ALA A 9 -4.42 11.25 28.50
N CYS A 10 -5.28 12.27 28.41
CA CYS A 10 -6.30 12.40 27.35
C CYS A 10 -5.94 13.43 26.25
N LEU A 11 -4.71 13.96 26.19
CA LEU A 11 -4.35 15.03 25.24
C LEU A 11 -3.01 14.83 24.53
N LEU A 12 -2.55 13.59 24.36
CA LEU A 12 -1.51 13.30 23.37
C LEU A 12 -2.20 12.69 22.15
N PRO A 13 -2.34 13.41 21.02
CA PRO A 13 -2.76 12.76 19.78
C PRO A 13 -1.81 11.61 19.52
N GLU A 14 -2.36 10.43 19.18
CA GLU A 14 -1.60 9.23 18.82
C GLU A 14 -0.43 9.63 17.91
N ARG A 15 0.77 9.55 18.47
CA ARG A 15 1.95 10.18 17.90
C ARG A 15 2.42 9.34 16.72
N ILE A 16 1.90 9.72 15.55
CA ILE A 16 2.26 9.37 14.17
C ILE A 16 2.03 7.90 13.79
N ALA A 17 0.76 7.56 13.56
CA ALA A 17 0.43 6.50 12.60
C ALA A 17 0.97 6.92 11.22
N ASN A 18 2.15 6.43 10.86
CA ASN A 18 2.87 6.67 9.60
C ASN A 18 3.13 8.17 9.23
N PRO A 19 4.38 8.68 9.36
CA PRO A 19 4.71 10.09 9.12
C PRO A 19 4.46 10.58 7.70
N ARG A 20 4.17 9.68 6.76
CA ARG A 20 3.90 10.02 5.36
C ARG A 20 2.41 10.16 5.04
N LEU A 21 1.49 9.94 5.99
CA LEU A 21 0.05 10.07 5.73
C LEU A 21 -0.36 11.49 5.33
N PHE A 22 0.37 12.52 5.74
CA PHE A 22 0.08 13.90 5.31
C PHE A 22 0.16 14.04 3.77
N LEU A 23 0.95 13.22 3.08
CA LEU A 23 1.03 13.23 1.62
C LEU A 23 -0.32 12.84 1.01
N LEU A 24 -1.02 11.87 1.59
CA LEU A 24 -2.34 11.43 1.11
C LEU A 24 -3.41 12.52 1.25
N GLN A 25 -3.22 13.45 2.20
CA GLN A 25 -4.12 14.60 2.36
C GLN A 25 -3.92 15.67 1.28
N GLN A 26 -2.81 15.64 0.55
CA GLN A 26 -2.51 16.57 -0.55
C GLN A 26 -2.96 16.03 -1.91
N LEU A 27 -3.28 14.73 -2.00
CA LEU A 27 -3.68 14.11 -3.26
C LEU A 27 -5.15 14.41 -3.60
N PRO A 28 -5.49 14.60 -4.89
CA PRO A 28 -6.85 14.88 -5.31
C PRO A 28 -7.77 13.70 -5.02
N LYS A 29 -8.98 14.01 -4.53
CA LYS A 29 -10.09 13.06 -4.44
C LYS A 29 -10.58 12.69 -5.85
N ASP A 30 -11.26 11.55 -5.99
CA ASP A 30 -11.84 11.10 -7.27
C ASP A 30 -10.81 10.94 -8.41
N SER A 31 -9.54 10.77 -8.03
CA SER A 31 -8.40 10.61 -8.94
C SER A 31 -8.25 9.20 -9.51
N VAL A 32 -7.42 9.09 -10.55
CA VAL A 32 -6.81 7.84 -11.04
C VAL A 32 -5.39 7.78 -10.49
N GLY A 33 -5.20 6.99 -9.43
CA GLY A 33 -3.92 6.84 -8.75
C GLY A 33 -3.22 5.52 -9.07
N VAL A 34 -1.92 5.48 -8.82
CA VAL A 34 -1.10 4.26 -8.84
C VAL A 34 -0.23 4.16 -7.59
N GLU A 35 -0.15 2.96 -7.03
CA GLU A 35 0.85 2.59 -6.03
C GLU A 35 1.84 1.60 -6.66
N ILE A 36 3.13 1.93 -6.58
CA ILE A 36 4.23 1.07 -7.02
C ILE A 36 4.92 0.51 -5.78
N GLY A 37 4.87 -0.82 -5.63
CA GLY A 37 5.29 -1.52 -4.42
C GLY A 37 4.17 -1.57 -3.40
N VAL A 38 3.38 -2.64 -3.45
CA VAL A 38 2.11 -2.82 -2.71
C VAL A 38 2.32 -3.69 -1.47
N HIS A 39 3.21 -4.68 -1.54
CA HIS A 39 3.48 -5.62 -0.47
C HIS A 39 2.21 -6.35 0.04
N LEU A 40 1.71 -5.97 1.22
CA LEU A 40 0.50 -6.50 1.88
C LEU A 40 -0.74 -5.59 1.72
N GLY A 41 -0.57 -4.43 1.08
CA GLY A 41 -1.65 -3.48 0.82
C GLY A 41 -2.04 -2.58 2.00
N ASP A 42 -1.25 -2.49 3.07
CA ASP A 42 -1.58 -1.63 4.20
C ASP A 42 -1.64 -0.14 3.83
N PHE A 43 -0.72 0.30 2.97
CA PHE A 43 -0.73 1.66 2.47
C PHE A 43 -1.83 1.88 1.42
N SER A 44 -2.08 0.89 0.55
CA SER A 44 -3.22 0.89 -0.37
C SER A 44 -4.55 1.12 0.34
N GLU A 45 -4.76 0.51 1.50
CA GLU A 45 -5.96 0.73 2.31
C GLU A 45 -6.05 2.18 2.80
N GLN A 46 -4.92 2.79 3.18
CA GLN A 46 -4.89 4.21 3.56
C GLN A 46 -5.19 5.11 2.37
N ILE A 47 -4.69 4.81 1.17
CA ILE A 47 -5.00 5.54 -0.06
C ILE A 47 -6.51 5.48 -0.33
N LEU A 48 -7.12 4.29 -0.30
CA LEU A 48 -8.56 4.13 -0.52
C LEU A 48 -9.41 4.90 0.50
N LYS A 49 -8.98 4.94 1.77
CA LYS A 49 -9.69 5.67 2.85
C LYS A 49 -9.51 7.18 2.77
N ILE A 50 -8.28 7.65 2.54
CA ILE A 50 -7.91 9.06 2.65
C ILE A 50 -8.02 9.78 1.31
N VAL A 51 -7.57 9.18 0.21
CA VAL A 51 -7.62 9.80 -1.13
C VAL A 51 -8.97 9.54 -1.79
N GLN A 52 -9.62 8.41 -1.50
CA GLN A 52 -10.90 8.04 -2.12
C GLN A 52 -10.85 8.19 -3.66
N PRO A 53 -9.89 7.53 -4.33
CA PRO A 53 -9.74 7.65 -5.77
C PRO A 53 -10.91 7.01 -6.49
N ARG A 54 -11.21 7.51 -7.69
CA ARG A 54 -12.11 6.86 -8.64
C ARG A 54 -11.55 5.51 -9.05
N GLN A 55 -10.23 5.44 -9.22
CA GLN A 55 -9.50 4.24 -9.58
C GLN A 55 -8.11 4.21 -8.96
N LEU A 56 -7.70 3.04 -8.45
CA LEU A 56 -6.38 2.80 -7.87
C LEU A 56 -5.72 1.59 -8.54
N HIS A 57 -4.57 1.81 -9.16
CA HIS A 57 -3.74 0.78 -9.75
C HIS A 57 -2.70 0.32 -8.72
N LEU A 58 -2.66 -0.98 -8.42
CA LEU A 58 -1.70 -1.58 -7.51
C LEU A 58 -0.69 -2.38 -8.33
N ILE A 59 0.56 -1.92 -8.40
CA ILE A 59 1.62 -2.55 -9.19
C ILE A 59 2.70 -3.09 -8.25
N ASP A 60 2.89 -4.40 -8.25
CA ASP A 60 3.96 -5.07 -7.50
C ASP A 60 4.31 -6.38 -8.22
N PRO A 61 5.59 -6.78 -8.32
CA PRO A 61 5.94 -8.05 -8.91
C PRO A 61 5.54 -9.25 -8.03
N TRP A 62 5.50 -9.09 -6.71
CA TRP A 62 5.50 -10.20 -5.74
C TRP A 62 6.48 -11.30 -6.19
N HIS A 63 7.68 -10.89 -6.54
CA HIS A 63 8.76 -11.75 -6.98
C HIS A 63 9.78 -11.89 -5.86
N PHE A 64 10.19 -13.12 -5.59
CA PHE A 64 11.27 -13.38 -4.66
C PHE A 64 12.63 -13.23 -5.34
N GLU A 65 13.50 -12.38 -4.78
CA GLU A 65 14.85 -12.14 -5.28
C GLU A 65 15.90 -12.91 -4.45
N PRO A 66 16.45 -14.02 -4.98
CA PRO A 66 17.37 -14.87 -4.24
C PRO A 66 18.79 -14.31 -4.13
N ALA A 67 19.17 -13.29 -4.91
CA ALA A 67 20.55 -12.82 -4.94
C ALA A 67 21.01 -12.28 -3.57
N ALA A 68 22.24 -12.62 -3.19
CA ALA A 68 22.80 -12.32 -1.87
C ALA A 68 22.77 -10.81 -1.52
N THR A 69 22.84 -9.94 -2.52
CA THR A 69 22.71 -8.48 -2.39
C THR A 69 21.39 -8.09 -1.71
N TYR A 70 20.34 -8.88 -1.88
CA TYR A 70 19.00 -8.63 -1.35
C TYR A 70 18.67 -9.47 -0.11
N LYS A 71 19.67 -10.07 0.55
CA LYS A 71 19.47 -10.90 1.75
C LYS A 71 18.74 -10.18 2.91
N LYS A 72 18.82 -8.85 2.96
CA LYS A 72 18.15 -8.02 3.98
C LYS A 72 16.81 -7.42 3.51
N ALA A 73 16.43 -7.63 2.25
CA ALA A 73 15.22 -7.07 1.65
C ALA A 73 13.99 -7.92 1.98
N TRP A 74 12.80 -7.29 2.03
CA TRP A 74 11.52 -7.96 2.28
C TRP A 74 11.08 -8.93 1.20
N TYR A 75 11.56 -8.74 -0.03
CA TYR A 75 11.32 -9.61 -1.17
C TYR A 75 12.51 -10.53 -1.46
N GLY A 76 13.61 -10.39 -0.70
CA GLY A 76 14.76 -11.27 -0.77
C GLY A 76 14.88 -12.04 0.54
N GLY A 77 16.06 -12.06 1.16
CA GLY A 77 16.34 -12.97 2.28
C GLY A 77 15.52 -12.79 3.57
N LYS A 78 14.61 -11.81 3.68
CA LYS A 78 13.60 -11.77 4.77
C LYS A 78 12.31 -12.53 4.44
N ALA A 79 12.09 -12.88 3.19
CA ALA A 79 11.02 -13.76 2.76
C ALA A 79 11.53 -15.22 2.84
N GLU A 80 11.50 -15.79 4.05
CA GLU A 80 12.02 -17.14 4.31
C GLU A 80 11.26 -18.21 3.51
N GLY A 81 9.98 -17.98 3.21
CA GLY A 81 9.17 -18.86 2.35
C GLY A 81 9.39 -18.65 0.86
N GLY A 82 10.35 -17.81 0.46
CA GLY A 82 10.73 -17.60 -0.92
C GLY A 82 9.58 -17.09 -1.80
N GLN A 83 9.49 -17.63 -3.02
CA GLN A 83 8.45 -17.26 -3.98
C GLN A 83 7.03 -17.62 -3.51
N ALA A 84 6.88 -18.75 -2.79
CA ALA A 84 5.58 -19.16 -2.26
C ALA A 84 5.02 -18.13 -1.26
N GLU A 85 5.88 -17.57 -0.41
CA GLU A 85 5.48 -16.47 0.48
C GLU A 85 5.05 -15.22 -0.30
N MET A 86 5.73 -14.89 -1.40
CA MET A 86 5.32 -13.75 -2.23
C MET A 86 3.98 -14.00 -2.94
N ASP A 87 3.75 -15.23 -3.40
CA ASP A 87 2.46 -15.66 -3.96
C ASP A 87 1.34 -15.50 -2.92
N ASP A 88 1.58 -15.92 -1.68
CA ASP A 88 0.62 -15.78 -0.59
C ASP A 88 0.32 -14.31 -0.27
N ARG A 89 1.34 -13.44 -0.30
CA ARG A 89 1.15 -11.98 -0.15
C ARG A 89 0.27 -11.42 -1.27
N HIS A 90 0.53 -11.78 -2.53
CA HIS A 90 -0.30 -11.37 -3.66
C HIS A 90 -1.76 -11.85 -3.48
N GLN A 91 -1.96 -13.12 -3.12
CA GLN A 91 -3.29 -13.66 -2.87
C GLN A 91 -4.00 -12.96 -1.69
N SER A 92 -3.25 -12.54 -0.67
CA SER A 92 -3.82 -11.77 0.44
C SER A 92 -4.33 -10.39 -0.01
N VAL A 93 -3.63 -9.73 -0.94
CA VAL A 93 -4.03 -8.44 -1.53
C VAL A 93 -5.30 -8.62 -2.35
N LEU A 94 -5.37 -9.65 -3.20
CA LEU A 94 -6.57 -9.96 -3.98
C LEU A 94 -7.80 -10.19 -3.07
N ARG A 95 -7.64 -10.95 -1.98
CA ARG A 95 -8.71 -11.17 -1.01
C ARG A 95 -9.10 -9.89 -0.28
N ARG A 96 -8.13 -9.12 0.22
CA ARG A 96 -8.35 -7.87 0.98
C ARG A 96 -9.12 -6.84 0.16
N PHE A 97 -8.83 -6.73 -1.13
CA PHE A 97 -9.46 -5.75 -2.02
C PHE A 97 -10.51 -6.35 -2.96
N ALA A 98 -11.03 -7.54 -2.68
CA ALA A 98 -11.98 -8.23 -3.56
C ALA A 98 -13.20 -7.37 -3.93
N ALA A 99 -13.79 -6.67 -2.96
CA ALA A 99 -14.93 -5.79 -3.22
C ALA A 99 -14.56 -4.54 -4.06
N PRO A 100 -13.48 -3.78 -3.73
CA PRO A 100 -12.95 -2.74 -4.62
C PRO A 100 -12.58 -3.20 -6.03
N ILE A 101 -12.03 -4.40 -6.17
CA ILE A 101 -11.71 -5.01 -7.47
C ILE A 101 -12.99 -5.30 -8.25
N ALA A 102 -13.98 -5.95 -7.62
CA ALA A 102 -15.23 -6.33 -8.27
C ALA A 102 -16.02 -5.13 -8.82
N ARG A 103 -15.89 -3.95 -8.18
CA ARG A 103 -16.52 -2.70 -8.65
C ARG A 103 -15.63 -1.88 -9.60
N GLY A 104 -14.45 -2.36 -9.98
CA GLY A 104 -13.51 -1.68 -10.87
C GLY A 104 -12.72 -0.51 -10.24
N GLN A 105 -12.88 -0.26 -8.94
CA GLN A 105 -12.15 0.80 -8.24
C GLN A 105 -10.67 0.44 -8.05
N VAL A 106 -10.35 -0.84 -7.86
CA VAL A 106 -8.96 -1.31 -7.73
C VAL A 106 -8.60 -2.21 -8.90
N GLN A 107 -7.46 -1.94 -9.55
CA GLN A 107 -6.85 -2.81 -10.55
C GLN A 107 -5.50 -3.32 -10.04
N VAL A 108 -5.32 -4.64 -9.95
CA VAL A 108 -4.07 -5.24 -9.46
C VAL A 108 -3.26 -5.76 -10.63
N HIS A 109 -2.00 -5.34 -10.70
CA HIS A 109 -1.04 -5.68 -11.75
C HIS A 109 0.14 -6.41 -11.12
N ARG A 110 0.26 -7.70 -11.41
CA ARG A 110 1.41 -8.51 -10.98
C ARG A 110 2.52 -8.41 -12.01
N GLY A 111 3.53 -7.60 -11.73
CA GLY A 111 4.67 -7.39 -12.61
C GLY A 111 5.57 -6.24 -12.15
N PHE A 112 6.75 -6.12 -12.77
CA PHE A 112 7.62 -4.98 -12.53
C PHE A 112 6.99 -3.71 -13.11
N SER A 113 7.15 -2.59 -12.41
CA SER A 113 6.58 -1.31 -12.86
C SER A 113 7.13 -0.83 -14.21
N THR A 114 8.35 -1.26 -14.57
CA THR A 114 8.93 -1.02 -15.90
C THR A 114 8.16 -1.70 -17.02
N ASP A 115 7.57 -2.87 -16.75
CA ASP A 115 6.86 -3.67 -17.73
C ASP A 115 5.38 -3.29 -17.77
N ILE A 116 4.81 -2.95 -16.62
CA ILE A 116 3.40 -2.55 -16.52
C ILE A 116 3.22 -1.09 -16.96
N GLY A 117 4.16 -0.20 -16.63
CA GLY A 117 4.05 1.24 -16.84
C GLY A 117 3.90 1.65 -18.30
N ILE A 118 4.52 0.91 -19.23
CA ILE A 118 4.47 1.18 -20.68
C ILE A 118 3.07 1.02 -21.30
N HIS A 119 2.14 0.40 -20.58
CA HIS A 119 0.77 0.19 -21.04
C HIS A 119 -0.17 1.34 -20.70
N PHE A 120 0.27 2.29 -19.88
CA PHE A 120 -0.49 3.51 -19.59
C PHE A 120 -0.07 4.64 -20.51
N ALA A 121 -1.04 5.42 -20.96
CA ALA A 121 -0.76 6.64 -21.74
C ALA A 121 -0.09 7.70 -20.85
N ASP A 122 0.59 8.65 -21.48
CA ASP A 122 1.06 9.85 -20.79
C ASP A 122 -0.11 10.59 -20.13
N ALA A 123 0.14 11.17 -18.96
CA ALA A 123 -0.87 11.87 -18.14
C ALA A 123 -2.10 11.02 -17.78
N TYR A 124 -1.98 9.69 -17.75
CA TYR A 124 -3.06 8.80 -17.33
C TYR A 124 -3.38 8.87 -15.83
N PHE A 125 -2.36 9.12 -15.00
CA PHE A 125 -2.48 9.25 -13.54
C PHE A 125 -2.49 10.72 -13.12
N ASP A 126 -3.24 11.03 -12.07
CA ASP A 126 -3.38 12.38 -11.49
C ASP A 126 -2.32 12.70 -10.41
#